data_AF-A0A2N1MZX1-F1
#
_entry.id   AF-A0A2N1MZX1-F1
#
_cell.length_a   1.000
_cell.length_b   1.000
_cell.length_c   1.000
_cell.angle_alpha   90.00
_cell.angle_beta   90.00
_cell.angle_gamma   90.00
#
_symmetry.space_group_name_H-M   'P 1'
#
loop_
_entity.id
_entity.type
_entity.pdbx_description
1 polymer ?
#
loop_
_entity_poly.entity_id
_entity_poly.type
_entity_poly.pdbx_seq_one_letter_code
_entity_poly.pdbx_strand_id
1 'polypeptide(L)'
;MGLNAPNSKHFCLYCECESNICWDMNLKWPINKNTQSKKKSELFPVIKQKNYIPDELHLLLRILDVLMECFFNDLFKKKEFERVIKSQIEQTMKSIQVHFEFFKSQGGKWDWTSLMEPDKKKVLQHFPVTNFISRRRGEDIQKLWRDFYDLYMFIRQTDLKDSEIDDFEIKVKEWIYLFCRPNQGQINSSSQVPGLYRKEDVTPYMHVFSQHIPEFLRILKEKNLSLQFFFASSIEKKNHNQVQLFFGGTTMGGEIKGKSVV
;
A
#
# COMPACT_ATOMS: atom_id res chain seq x y z
N MET A 1 8.38 11.59 -16.32
CA MET A 1 9.65 11.94 -15.63
C MET A 1 10.90 11.37 -16.31
N GLY A 2 10.80 10.50 -17.33
CA GLY A 2 11.98 9.96 -18.01
C GLY A 2 12.75 8.92 -17.19
N LEU A 3 12.07 8.24 -16.28
CA LEU A 3 12.67 7.31 -15.30
C LEU A 3 12.47 5.85 -15.70
N ASN A 4 13.19 4.97 -15.01
CA ASN A 4 12.96 3.53 -15.06
C ASN A 4 11.55 3.14 -14.60
N ALA A 5 11.12 1.94 -15.01
CA ALA A 5 9.90 1.33 -14.52
C ALA A 5 10.01 0.98 -13.02
N PRO A 6 8.89 0.91 -12.28
CA PRO A 6 8.90 0.58 -10.84
C PRO A 6 9.54 -0.76 -10.49
N ASN A 7 9.62 -1.70 -11.43
CA ASN A 7 10.23 -3.03 -11.27
C ASN A 7 11.71 -3.07 -11.66
N SER A 8 12.34 -1.92 -11.91
CA SER A 8 13.74 -1.85 -12.27
C SER A 8 14.68 -1.97 -11.06
N LYS A 9 15.95 -2.27 -11.34
CA LYS A 9 17.00 -2.30 -10.32
C LYS A 9 17.07 -0.99 -9.52
N HIS A 10 17.08 0.15 -10.22
CA HIS A 10 17.00 1.50 -9.63
C HIS A 10 15.59 2.06 -9.84
N PHE A 11 14.70 1.67 -8.95
CA PHE A 11 13.27 2.00 -8.98
C PHE A 11 13.00 3.38 -8.36
N CYS A 12 13.80 3.81 -7.39
CA CYS A 12 13.48 4.96 -6.57
C CYS A 12 13.74 6.26 -7.33
N LEU A 13 12.78 7.17 -7.23
CA LEU A 13 12.88 8.50 -7.80
C LEU A 13 13.86 9.40 -7.03
N TYR A 14 14.00 9.17 -5.72
CA TYR A 14 14.68 10.09 -4.80
C TYR A 14 16.07 9.64 -4.38
N CYS A 15 16.47 8.40 -4.66
CA CYS A 15 17.77 7.87 -4.26
C CYS A 15 18.21 6.75 -5.20
N GLU A 16 19.46 6.32 -5.07
CA GLU A 16 20.04 5.27 -5.91
C GLU A 16 19.87 3.85 -5.33
N CYS A 17 18.95 3.67 -4.37
CA CYS A 17 18.67 2.39 -3.74
C CYS A 17 18.35 1.30 -4.79
N GLU A 18 19.00 0.15 -4.63
CA GLU A 18 18.74 -1.03 -5.45
C GLU A 18 17.58 -1.85 -4.87
N SER A 19 16.79 -2.47 -5.74
CA SER A 19 15.61 -3.26 -5.35
C SER A 19 15.92 -4.39 -4.34
N ASN A 20 17.11 -4.98 -4.38
CA ASN A 20 17.53 -6.07 -3.48
C ASN A 20 17.88 -5.62 -2.05
N ILE A 21 18.13 -4.33 -1.83
CA ILE A 21 18.52 -3.76 -0.53
C ILE A 21 17.49 -2.76 0.01
N CYS A 22 16.36 -2.57 -0.67
CA CYS A 22 15.35 -1.59 -0.29
C CYS A 22 14.68 -1.85 1.08
N TRP A 23 14.81 -3.08 1.61
CA TRP A 23 14.34 -3.51 2.93
C TRP A 23 15.30 -3.12 4.07
N ASP A 24 16.57 -2.78 3.79
CA ASP A 24 17.57 -2.52 4.82
C ASP A 24 17.44 -1.08 5.34
N MET A 25 16.85 -0.94 6.53
CA MET A 25 16.62 0.36 7.17
C MET A 25 17.85 0.90 7.91
N ASN A 26 18.97 0.16 7.95
CA ASN A 26 20.24 0.68 8.47
C ASN A 26 20.95 1.58 7.45
N LEU A 27 20.66 1.37 6.16
CA LEU A 27 21.15 2.23 5.10
C LEU A 27 20.35 3.53 5.06
N LYS A 28 21.04 4.65 4.91
CA LYS A 28 20.43 5.97 4.74
C LYS A 28 20.40 6.32 3.27
N TRP A 29 19.22 6.65 2.77
CA TRP A 29 18.98 7.06 1.39
C TRP A 29 18.48 8.50 1.34
N PRO A 30 19.37 9.50 1.50
CA PRO A 30 18.96 10.90 1.46
C PRO A 30 18.38 11.24 0.08
N ILE A 31 17.43 12.19 0.02
CA ILE A 31 16.87 12.67 -1.24
C ILE A 31 17.98 13.32 -2.06
N ASN A 32 18.45 12.61 -3.07
CA ASN A 32 19.40 13.09 -4.06
C ASN A 32 18.87 12.86 -5.47
N LYS A 33 19.48 13.50 -6.46
CA LYS A 33 19.06 13.30 -7.85
C LYS A 33 19.53 11.90 -8.25
N ASN A 34 18.62 10.91 -8.32
CA ASN A 34 18.99 9.59 -8.84
C ASN A 34 19.44 9.76 -10.29
N THR A 35 20.73 9.52 -10.54
CA THR A 35 21.31 9.63 -11.87
C THR A 35 21.15 8.35 -12.68
N GLN A 36 21.05 7.22 -11.99
CA GLN A 36 20.96 5.86 -12.56
C GLN A 36 19.54 5.50 -13.03
N SER A 37 18.51 6.19 -12.55
CA SER A 37 17.13 5.95 -12.98
C SER A 37 16.73 6.70 -14.24
N LYS A 38 17.57 7.59 -14.78
CA LYS A 38 17.24 8.43 -15.93
C LYS A 38 17.46 7.71 -17.27
N LYS A 39 16.37 7.49 -18.00
CA LYS A 39 16.36 6.99 -19.38
C LYS A 39 16.05 8.05 -20.42
N LYS A 40 15.37 9.14 -20.05
CA LYS A 40 14.97 10.23 -20.95
C LYS A 40 15.08 11.57 -20.24
N SER A 41 15.08 12.64 -21.03
CA SER A 41 15.04 14.02 -20.52
C SER A 41 13.87 14.22 -19.54
N GLU A 42 14.10 15.04 -18.52
CA GLU A 42 13.11 15.40 -17.52
C GLU A 42 11.92 16.08 -18.20
N LEU A 43 10.70 15.65 -17.86
CA LEU A 43 9.46 16.21 -18.46
C LEU A 43 9.25 17.67 -18.05
N PHE A 44 9.69 18.03 -16.84
CA PHE A 44 9.62 19.37 -16.27
C PHE A 44 10.97 19.75 -15.66
N PRO A 45 11.98 20.13 -16.46
CA PRO A 45 13.34 20.42 -15.97
C PRO A 45 13.39 21.63 -15.02
N VAL A 46 12.35 22.47 -15.04
CA VAL A 46 12.20 23.64 -14.14
C VAL A 46 11.92 23.22 -12.70
N ILE A 47 11.25 22.08 -12.49
CA ILE A 47 10.89 21.62 -11.14
C ILE A 47 12.04 20.78 -10.59
N LYS A 48 12.65 21.24 -9.50
CA LYS A 48 13.70 20.50 -8.81
C LYS A 48 13.13 19.21 -8.21
N GLN A 49 13.89 18.12 -8.31
CA GLN A 49 13.54 16.79 -7.80
C GLN A 49 13.05 16.78 -6.34
N LYS A 50 13.64 17.61 -5.47
CA LYS A 50 13.23 17.80 -4.07
C LYS A 50 11.81 18.36 -3.87
N ASN A 51 11.16 18.79 -4.96
CA ASN A 51 9.79 19.28 -4.98
C ASN A 51 8.82 18.27 -5.61
N TYR A 52 9.28 17.07 -6.01
CA TYR A 52 8.39 15.97 -6.37
C TYR A 52 7.93 15.31 -5.08
N ILE A 53 6.78 15.73 -4.58
CA ILE A 53 6.22 15.24 -3.33
C ILE A 53 5.57 13.87 -3.59
N PRO A 54 5.82 12.84 -2.75
CA PRO A 54 5.14 11.56 -2.87
C PRO A 54 3.62 11.69 -2.76
N ASP A 55 2.92 10.92 -3.59
CA ASP A 55 1.46 10.85 -3.54
C ASP A 55 1.00 9.97 -2.38
N GLU A 56 0.36 10.60 -1.40
CA GLU A 56 -0.15 9.97 -0.18
C GLU A 56 -1.23 8.93 -0.45
N LEU A 57 -2.13 9.18 -1.39
CA LEU A 57 -3.21 8.26 -1.70
C LEU A 57 -2.62 6.99 -2.32
N HIS A 58 -1.71 7.13 -3.28
CA HIS A 58 -1.04 5.99 -3.88
C HIS A 58 -0.16 5.22 -2.89
N LEU A 59 0.43 5.87 -1.88
CA LEU A 59 1.11 5.17 -0.78
C LEU A 59 0.14 4.25 -0.02
N LEU A 60 -1.05 4.74 0.34
CA LEU A 60 -2.08 3.90 0.98
C LEU A 60 -2.49 2.74 0.08
N LEU A 61 -2.89 3.04 -1.16
CA LEU A 61 -3.48 2.06 -2.07
C LEU A 61 -2.51 0.90 -2.27
N ARG A 62 -1.26 1.23 -2.63
CA ARG A 62 -0.24 0.26 -3.03
C ARG A 62 0.34 -0.51 -1.86
N ILE A 63 0.56 0.11 -0.71
CA ILE A 63 1.07 -0.61 0.46
C ILE A 63 0.01 -1.58 0.98
N LEU A 64 -1.26 -1.18 1.04
CA LEU A 64 -2.31 -2.11 1.46
C LEU A 64 -2.53 -3.25 0.44
N ASP A 65 -2.38 -2.99 -0.86
CA ASP A 65 -2.44 -4.07 -1.86
C ASP A 65 -1.40 -5.16 -1.54
N VAL A 66 -0.18 -4.76 -1.19
CA VAL A 66 0.90 -5.69 -0.80
C VAL A 66 0.54 -6.44 0.48
N LEU A 67 0.07 -5.73 1.51
CA LEU A 67 -0.34 -6.36 2.78
C LEU A 67 -1.46 -7.39 2.57
N MET A 68 -2.46 -7.06 1.74
CA MET A 68 -3.57 -7.96 1.41
C MET A 68 -3.10 -9.13 0.53
N GLU A 69 -2.26 -8.89 -0.47
CA GLU A 69 -1.70 -9.93 -1.33
C GLU A 69 -0.87 -10.94 -0.50
N CYS A 70 0.00 -10.45 0.37
CA CYS A 70 0.77 -11.29 1.29
C CYS A 70 -0.14 -12.12 2.21
N PHE A 71 -1.19 -11.51 2.78
CA PHE A 71 -2.16 -12.19 3.62
C PHE A 71 -2.98 -13.25 2.86
N PHE A 72 -3.52 -12.91 1.69
CA PHE A 72 -4.30 -13.84 0.88
C PHE A 72 -3.46 -14.97 0.31
N ASN A 73 -2.20 -14.72 -0.06
CA ASN A 73 -1.27 -15.77 -0.48
C ASN A 73 -1.03 -16.81 0.62
N ASP A 74 -1.06 -16.42 1.90
CA ASP A 74 -1.01 -17.37 3.01
C ASP A 74 -2.28 -18.22 3.11
N LEU A 75 -3.43 -17.62 2.80
CA LEU A 75 -4.73 -18.30 2.88
C LEU A 75 -4.99 -19.20 1.66
N PHE A 76 -4.57 -18.80 0.46
CA PHE A 76 -4.70 -19.61 -0.75
C PHE A 76 -3.95 -20.94 -0.67
N LYS A 77 -2.90 -21.02 0.17
CA LYS A 77 -2.18 -22.28 0.45
C LYS A 77 -3.00 -23.27 1.26
N LYS A 78 -4.09 -22.84 1.91
CA LYS A 78 -4.94 -23.71 2.74
C LYS A 78 -5.94 -24.47 1.86
N LYS A 79 -6.05 -25.79 2.07
CA LYS A 79 -6.98 -26.66 1.32
C LYS A 79 -8.44 -26.25 1.47
N GLU A 80 -8.80 -25.66 2.61
CA GLU A 80 -10.16 -25.20 2.92
C GLU A 80 -10.48 -23.80 2.38
N PHE A 81 -9.57 -23.19 1.61
CA PHE A 81 -9.76 -21.82 1.13
C PHE A 81 -11.08 -21.64 0.36
N GLU A 82 -11.24 -22.36 -0.75
CA GLU A 82 -12.40 -22.20 -1.65
C GLU A 82 -13.72 -22.65 -0.99
N ARG A 83 -13.66 -23.61 -0.06
CA ARG A 83 -14.85 -24.19 0.56
C ARG A 83 -15.36 -23.40 1.77
N VAL A 84 -14.46 -22.80 2.55
CA VAL A 84 -14.79 -22.23 3.87
C VAL A 84 -14.23 -20.83 4.04
N ILE A 85 -12.92 -20.64 3.88
CA ILE A 85 -12.26 -19.36 4.24
C ILE A 85 -12.74 -18.22 3.34
N LYS A 86 -12.93 -18.50 2.04
CA LYS A 86 -13.39 -17.52 1.06
C LYS A 86 -14.66 -16.81 1.53
N SER A 87 -15.71 -17.58 1.81
CA SER A 87 -17.01 -17.04 2.21
C SER A 87 -16.96 -16.35 3.58
N GLN A 88 -16.15 -16.83 4.50
CA GLN A 88 -15.94 -16.18 5.80
C GLN A 88 -15.27 -14.79 5.65
N ILE A 89 -14.28 -14.65 4.75
CA ILE A 89 -13.65 -13.36 4.48
C ILE A 89 -14.63 -12.39 3.86
N GLU A 90 -15.38 -12.82 2.83
CA GLU A 90 -16.39 -11.99 2.17
C GLU A 90 -17.47 -11.52 3.16
N GLN A 91 -17.93 -12.40 4.06
CA GLN A 91 -18.85 -12.03 5.15
C GLN A 91 -18.22 -11.05 6.16
N THR A 92 -16.96 -11.24 6.50
CA THR A 92 -16.24 -10.35 7.43
C THR A 92 -16.04 -8.96 6.83
N MET A 93 -15.66 -8.88 5.56
CA MET A 93 -15.58 -7.62 4.81
C MET A 93 -16.94 -6.92 4.77
N LYS A 94 -18.02 -7.68 4.50
CA LYS A 94 -19.38 -7.15 4.53
C LYS A 94 -19.77 -6.61 5.92
N SER A 95 -19.38 -7.26 7.02
CA SER A 95 -19.68 -6.78 8.38
C SER A 95 -19.00 -5.45 8.71
N ILE A 96 -17.85 -5.15 8.09
CA ILE A 96 -17.18 -3.85 8.22
C ILE A 96 -17.60 -2.87 7.12
N GLN A 97 -18.73 -3.14 6.45
CA GLN A 97 -19.30 -2.31 5.38
C GLN A 97 -18.35 -2.09 4.20
N VAL A 98 -17.65 -3.15 3.78
CA VAL A 98 -16.79 -3.18 2.59
C VAL A 98 -17.35 -4.21 1.61
N HIS A 99 -17.61 -3.79 0.37
CA HIS A 99 -17.99 -4.71 -0.70
C HIS A 99 -16.73 -5.43 -1.21
N PHE A 100 -16.67 -6.75 -1.06
CA PHE A 100 -15.50 -7.52 -1.42
C PHE A 100 -15.88 -8.95 -1.81
N GLU A 101 -15.37 -9.38 -2.95
CA GLU A 101 -15.56 -10.73 -3.48
C GLU A 101 -14.27 -11.26 -4.10
N PHE A 102 -14.04 -12.57 -3.99
CA PHE A 102 -12.99 -13.26 -4.73
C PHE A 102 -13.54 -13.87 -6.02
N PHE A 103 -12.78 -13.73 -7.10
CA PHE A 103 -13.08 -14.31 -8.41
C PHE A 103 -11.84 -14.98 -9.00
N LYS A 104 -12.03 -15.84 -10.00
CA LYS A 104 -10.91 -16.40 -10.78
C LYS A 104 -10.67 -15.53 -12.00
N SER A 105 -9.44 -15.06 -12.15
CA SER A 105 -8.97 -14.40 -13.37
C SER A 105 -8.98 -15.37 -14.57
N GLN A 106 -8.82 -14.86 -15.78
CA GLN A 106 -8.76 -15.67 -17.01
C GLN A 106 -7.70 -16.77 -16.98
N GLY A 107 -6.66 -16.64 -16.14
CA GLY A 107 -5.62 -17.65 -15.93
C GLY A 107 -5.90 -18.64 -14.79
N GLY A 108 -7.11 -18.67 -14.24
CA GLY A 108 -7.49 -19.54 -13.12
C GLY A 108 -6.92 -19.16 -11.75
N LYS A 109 -6.13 -18.09 -11.68
CA LYS A 109 -5.62 -17.53 -10.42
C LYS A 109 -6.72 -16.77 -9.70
N TRP A 110 -6.76 -16.93 -8.38
CA TRP A 110 -7.62 -16.12 -7.52
C TRP A 110 -7.21 -14.66 -7.58
N ASP A 111 -8.21 -13.81 -7.66
CA ASP A 111 -8.13 -12.37 -7.65
C ASP A 111 -9.32 -11.84 -6.83
N TRP A 112 -9.34 -10.54 -6.54
CA TRP A 112 -10.33 -9.96 -5.65
C TRP A 112 -10.75 -8.55 -6.05
N THR A 113 -11.87 -8.11 -5.48
CA THR A 113 -12.41 -6.77 -5.70
C THR A 113 -11.38 -5.71 -5.33
N SER A 114 -11.04 -4.82 -6.28
CA SER A 114 -10.18 -3.67 -6.01
C SER A 114 -10.88 -2.70 -5.06
N LEU A 115 -10.16 -2.25 -4.02
CA LEU A 115 -10.72 -1.39 -2.96
C LEU A 115 -10.29 0.06 -3.12
N MET A 116 -11.23 0.98 -2.90
CA MET A 116 -10.98 2.41 -2.88
C MET A 116 -10.49 2.89 -1.51
N GLU A 117 -9.98 4.13 -1.43
CA GLU A 117 -9.44 4.73 -0.19
C GLU A 117 -10.32 4.49 1.05
N PRO A 118 -11.64 4.76 1.04
CA PRO A 118 -12.45 4.63 2.25
C PRO A 118 -12.53 3.18 2.74
N ASP A 119 -12.67 2.23 1.81
CA ASP A 119 -12.78 0.81 2.14
C ASP A 119 -11.45 0.25 2.61
N LYS A 120 -10.35 0.66 1.99
CA LYS A 120 -8.99 0.32 2.43
C LYS A 120 -8.72 0.77 3.87
N LYS A 121 -9.18 1.97 4.27
CA LYS A 121 -9.08 2.44 5.66
C LYS A 121 -9.90 1.58 6.62
N LYS A 122 -11.11 1.17 6.24
CA LYS A 122 -11.94 0.27 7.06
C LYS A 122 -11.28 -1.09 7.25
N VAL A 123 -10.73 -1.67 6.18
CA VAL A 123 -10.00 -2.94 6.21
C VAL A 123 -8.82 -2.85 7.18
N LEU A 124 -8.01 -1.80 7.05
CA LEU A 124 -6.85 -1.56 7.91
C LEU A 124 -7.21 -1.38 9.39
N GLN A 125 -8.37 -0.83 9.72
CA GLN A 125 -8.79 -0.57 11.11
C GLN A 125 -9.56 -1.74 11.73
N HIS A 126 -10.38 -2.43 10.95
CA HIS A 126 -11.43 -3.27 11.51
C HIS A 126 -11.36 -4.73 11.07
N PHE A 127 -10.63 -5.07 10.01
CA PHE A 127 -10.54 -6.47 9.57
C PHE A 127 -9.79 -7.31 10.62
N PRO A 128 -10.41 -8.39 11.15
CA PRO A 128 -9.84 -9.21 12.22
C PRO A 128 -8.95 -10.33 11.66
N VAL A 129 -7.69 -10.00 11.38
CA VAL A 129 -6.70 -10.94 10.80
C VAL A 129 -6.55 -12.21 11.66
N THR A 130 -6.61 -12.08 12.99
CA THR A 130 -6.45 -13.18 13.95
C THR A 130 -7.52 -14.27 13.80
N ASN A 131 -8.66 -13.98 13.18
CA ASN A 131 -9.70 -14.98 12.90
C ASN A 131 -9.25 -15.98 11.81
N PHE A 132 -8.31 -15.60 10.95
CA PHE A 132 -7.92 -16.39 9.77
C PHE A 132 -6.50 -16.96 9.86
N ILE A 133 -5.63 -16.31 10.63
CA ILE A 133 -4.27 -16.77 10.91
C ILE A 133 -4.14 -16.91 12.42
N SER A 134 -3.93 -18.15 12.87
CA SER A 134 -3.87 -18.46 14.30
C SER A 134 -2.51 -18.10 14.92
N ARG A 135 -2.50 -18.07 16.27
CA ARG A 135 -1.30 -17.86 17.11
C ARG A 135 -0.67 -16.48 16.91
N ARG A 136 0.54 -16.32 17.47
CA ARG A 136 1.36 -15.11 17.42
C ARG A 136 1.52 -14.52 16.01
N ARG A 137 1.61 -15.33 14.95
CA ARG A 137 1.72 -14.81 13.57
C ARG A 137 0.50 -13.98 13.17
N GLY A 138 -0.71 -14.39 13.55
CA GLY A 138 -1.93 -13.62 13.26
C GLY A 138 -1.96 -12.29 13.99
N GLU A 139 -1.54 -12.29 15.26
CA GLU A 139 -1.43 -11.08 16.08
C GLU A 139 -0.41 -10.10 15.49
N ASP A 140 0.75 -10.60 15.06
CA ASP A 140 1.79 -9.80 14.41
C ASP A 140 1.34 -9.19 13.08
N ILE A 141 0.61 -9.95 12.24
CA ILE A 141 0.06 -9.42 10.97
C ILE A 141 -1.03 -8.39 11.27
N GLN A 142 -1.89 -8.63 12.26
CA GLN A 142 -2.89 -7.64 12.66
C GLN A 142 -2.22 -6.36 13.15
N LYS A 143 -1.19 -6.47 14.00
CA LYS A 143 -0.39 -5.33 14.45
C LYS A 143 0.22 -4.59 13.27
N LEU A 144 0.81 -5.30 12.31
CA LEU A 144 1.40 -4.73 11.10
C LEU A 144 0.38 -3.87 10.31
N TRP A 145 -0.88 -4.31 10.22
CA TRP A 145 -1.95 -3.54 9.56
C TRP A 145 -2.35 -2.31 10.38
N ARG A 146 -2.48 -2.44 11.71
CA ARG A 146 -2.83 -1.32 12.59
C ARG A 146 -1.72 -0.26 12.64
N ASP A 147 -0.47 -0.69 12.79
CA ASP A 147 0.70 0.19 12.75
C ASP A 147 0.77 0.96 11.43
N PHE A 148 0.51 0.30 10.28
CA PHE A 148 0.50 1.01 8.99
C PHE A 148 -0.61 2.06 8.94
N TYR A 149 -1.81 1.75 9.44
CA TYR A 149 -2.89 2.72 9.53
C TYR A 149 -2.50 3.93 10.36
N ASP A 150 -1.91 3.72 11.54
CA ASP A 150 -1.50 4.81 12.43
C ASP A 150 -0.41 5.68 11.80
N LEU A 151 0.59 5.05 11.16
CA LEU A 151 1.64 5.75 10.41
C LEU A 151 1.05 6.57 9.25
N TYR A 152 0.09 6.00 8.53
CA TYR A 152 -0.60 6.70 7.45
C TYR A 152 -1.42 7.88 7.97
N MET A 153 -2.15 7.72 9.08
CA MET A 153 -2.91 8.82 9.67
C MET A 153 -2.00 9.92 10.22
N PHE A 154 -0.81 9.57 10.71
CA PHE A 154 0.19 10.54 11.17
C PHE A 154 0.63 11.49 10.05
N ILE A 155 0.94 10.99 8.85
CA ILE A 155 1.42 11.84 7.75
C ILE A 155 0.36 12.81 7.20
N ARG A 156 -0.90 12.66 7.63
CA ARG A 156 -2.03 13.54 7.30
C ARG A 156 -2.22 14.68 8.30
N GLN A 157 -1.45 14.70 9.39
CA GLN A 157 -1.50 15.77 10.38
C GLN A 157 -0.82 17.04 9.85
N THR A 158 -1.16 18.17 10.48
CA THR A 158 -0.51 19.46 10.25
C THR A 158 0.35 19.82 11.46
N ASP A 159 1.25 20.79 11.30
CA ASP A 159 1.97 21.42 12.42
C ASP A 159 2.85 20.47 13.26
N LEU A 160 3.46 19.47 12.60
CA LEU A 160 4.33 18.47 13.23
C LEU A 160 5.60 19.08 13.82
N LYS A 161 5.97 18.64 15.04
CA LYS A 161 7.23 18.95 15.73
C LYS A 161 8.35 18.03 15.24
N ASP A 162 9.60 18.46 15.42
CA ASP A 162 10.76 17.65 14.99
C ASP A 162 10.81 16.31 15.73
N SER A 163 10.52 16.32 17.04
CA SER A 163 10.44 15.08 17.83
C SER A 163 9.37 14.12 17.33
N GLU A 164 8.24 14.63 16.83
CA GLU A 164 7.17 13.79 16.28
C GLU A 164 7.59 13.17 14.94
N ILE A 165 8.33 13.91 14.13
CA ILE A 165 8.90 13.40 12.88
C ILE A 165 9.99 12.36 13.16
N ASP A 166 10.82 12.57 14.18
CA ASP A 166 11.85 11.62 14.59
C ASP A 166 11.22 10.30 15.11
N ASP A 167 10.18 10.40 15.94
CA ASP A 167 9.40 9.25 16.40
C ASP A 167 8.75 8.50 15.23
N PHE A 168 8.21 9.23 14.25
CA PHE A 168 7.66 8.65 13.03
C PHE A 168 8.74 7.89 12.23
N GLU A 169 9.92 8.48 12.05
CA GLU A 169 11.04 7.83 11.35
C GLU A 169 11.45 6.51 12.01
N ILE A 170 11.48 6.47 13.35
CA ILE A 170 11.77 5.25 14.10
C ILE A 170 10.68 4.21 13.85
N LYS A 171 9.40 4.58 14.06
CA LYS A 171 8.27 3.65 13.95
C LYS A 171 8.10 3.08 12.54
N VAL A 172 8.31 3.88 11.49
CA VAL A 172 8.17 3.40 10.11
C VAL A 172 9.29 2.42 9.74
N LYS A 173 10.50 2.58 10.29
CA LYS A 173 11.59 1.62 10.09
C LYS A 173 11.33 0.32 10.86
N GLU A 174 10.88 0.42 12.10
CA GLU A 174 10.45 -0.75 12.88
C GLU A 174 9.32 -1.52 12.20
N TRP A 175 8.39 -0.80 11.56
CA TRP A 175 7.31 -1.40 10.78
C TRP A 175 7.84 -2.21 9.58
N ILE A 176 8.84 -1.72 8.85
CA ILE A 176 9.51 -2.51 7.79
C ILE A 176 10.21 -3.74 8.39
N TYR A 177 10.92 -3.59 9.51
CA TYR A 177 11.57 -4.73 10.17
C TYR A 177 10.59 -5.78 10.67
N LEU A 178 9.43 -5.37 11.17
CA LEU A 178 8.34 -6.28 11.51
C LEU A 178 7.87 -7.02 10.26
N PHE A 179 7.57 -6.30 9.18
CA PHE A 179 7.13 -6.87 7.90
C PHE A 179 8.08 -7.97 7.41
N CYS A 180 9.40 -7.72 7.42
CA CYS A 180 10.40 -8.66 6.92
C CYS A 180 11.06 -9.51 8.02
N ARG A 181 10.43 -9.65 9.21
CA ARG A 181 11.00 -10.40 10.33
C ARG A 181 11.25 -11.85 9.90
N PRO A 182 12.47 -12.39 10.05
CA PRO A 182 12.75 -13.79 9.72
C PRO A 182 12.18 -14.73 10.78
N ASN A 183 12.13 -16.03 10.48
CA ASN A 183 11.89 -17.05 11.49
C ASN A 183 13.01 -16.99 12.54
N GLN A 184 12.65 -17.01 13.82
CA GLN A 184 13.61 -17.02 14.94
C GLN A 184 13.42 -18.29 15.78
N GLY A 185 14.52 -18.78 16.34
CA GLY A 185 14.55 -20.01 17.13
C GLY A 185 14.91 -21.25 16.31
N GLN A 186 15.04 -22.38 16.99
CA GLN A 186 15.34 -23.66 16.34
C GLN A 186 14.14 -24.15 15.52
N ILE A 187 14.44 -24.75 14.37
CA ILE A 187 13.42 -25.36 13.50
C ILE A 187 12.66 -26.42 14.30
N ASN A 188 11.33 -26.38 14.26
CA ASN A 188 10.43 -27.30 14.96
C ASN A 188 10.42 -27.20 16.49
N SER A 189 10.93 -26.12 17.10
CA SER A 189 10.74 -25.88 18.53
C SER A 189 9.39 -25.21 18.84
N SER A 190 8.82 -25.48 20.01
CA SER A 190 7.62 -24.79 20.51
C SER A 190 7.86 -23.28 20.75
N SER A 191 9.12 -22.87 20.89
CA SER A 191 9.57 -21.49 21.05
C SER A 191 9.84 -20.76 19.73
N GLN A 192 9.65 -21.41 18.58
CA GLN A 192 9.91 -20.80 17.28
C GLN A 192 8.97 -19.60 17.06
N VAL A 193 9.55 -18.43 16.80
CA VAL A 193 8.80 -17.24 16.39
C VAL A 193 8.75 -17.27 14.86
N PRO A 194 7.57 -17.49 14.25
CA PRO A 194 7.46 -17.42 12.81
C PRO A 194 7.80 -16.01 12.34
N GLY A 195 8.51 -15.93 11.22
CA GLY A 195 8.69 -14.68 10.48
C GLY A 195 7.36 -14.16 9.96
N LEU A 196 7.37 -13.07 9.21
CA LEU A 196 6.17 -12.55 8.53
C LEU A 196 6.26 -12.73 7.02
N TYR A 197 6.86 -11.78 6.32
CA TYR A 197 6.97 -11.77 4.87
C TYR A 197 8.43 -11.65 4.44
N ARG A 198 8.69 -11.84 3.14
CA ARG A 198 10.07 -11.88 2.65
C ARG A 198 10.57 -10.46 2.42
N LYS A 199 11.89 -10.31 2.43
CA LYS A 199 12.55 -9.04 2.14
C LYS A 199 12.28 -8.56 0.72
N GLU A 200 12.12 -9.50 -0.21
CA GLU A 200 11.82 -9.25 -1.61
C GLU A 200 10.39 -8.76 -1.84
N ASP A 201 9.51 -8.90 -0.84
CA ASP A 201 8.13 -8.40 -0.89
C ASP A 201 8.04 -6.91 -0.48
N VAL A 202 9.16 -6.30 -0.05
CA VAL A 202 9.22 -4.84 0.19
C VAL A 202 9.19 -4.09 -1.13
N THR A 203 8.20 -3.22 -1.28
CA THR A 203 7.95 -2.52 -2.56
C THR A 203 8.56 -1.13 -2.61
N PRO A 204 8.67 -0.53 -3.81
CA PRO A 204 9.03 0.87 -3.98
C PRO A 204 8.25 1.84 -3.10
N TYR A 205 6.94 1.62 -2.91
CA TYR A 205 6.11 2.48 -2.08
C TYR A 205 6.44 2.34 -0.60
N MET A 206 6.74 1.13 -0.11
CA MET A 206 7.19 0.91 1.26
C MET A 206 8.55 1.57 1.51
N HIS A 207 9.46 1.49 0.54
CA HIS A 207 10.75 2.19 0.60
C HIS A 207 10.57 3.71 0.65
N VAL A 208 9.74 4.28 -0.23
CA VAL A 208 9.46 5.73 -0.21
C VAL A 208 8.82 6.14 1.12
N PHE A 209 7.89 5.33 1.64
CA PHE A 209 7.22 5.57 2.90
C PHE A 209 8.20 5.62 4.09
N SER A 210 9.16 4.70 4.16
CA SER A 210 10.08 4.61 5.30
C SER A 210 11.31 5.51 5.19
N GLN A 211 11.84 5.71 3.97
CA GLN A 211 13.11 6.41 3.76
C GLN A 211 12.93 7.88 3.38
N HIS A 212 11.85 8.23 2.69
CA HIS A 212 11.71 9.57 2.11
C HIS A 212 10.61 10.41 2.75
N ILE A 213 9.53 9.82 3.25
CA ILE A 213 8.49 10.60 3.94
C ILE A 213 9.03 11.38 5.14
N PRO A 214 9.84 10.81 6.06
CA PRO A 214 10.40 11.59 7.17
C PRO A 214 11.19 12.82 6.69
N GLU A 215 12.00 12.66 5.63
CA GLU A 215 12.76 13.76 5.05
C GLU A 215 11.85 14.81 4.38
N PHE A 216 10.80 14.39 3.68
CA PHE A 216 9.81 15.29 3.12
C PHE A 216 9.03 16.06 4.19
N LEU A 217 8.69 15.43 5.32
CA LEU A 217 8.05 16.12 6.44
C LEU A 217 8.95 17.25 6.97
N ARG A 218 10.26 17.01 7.13
CA ARG A 218 11.23 18.04 7.54
C ARG A 218 11.33 19.17 6.50
N ILE A 219 11.50 18.83 5.22
CA ILE A 219 11.62 19.82 4.12
C ILE A 219 10.36 20.70 4.02
N LEU A 220 9.17 20.13 4.17
CA LEU A 220 7.92 20.88 4.08
C LEU A 220 7.74 21.76 5.32
N LYS A 221 8.06 21.24 6.50
CA LYS A 221 8.01 22.00 7.75
C LYS A 221 8.91 23.24 7.70
N GLU A 222 10.15 23.12 7.22
CA GLU A 222 11.06 24.27 7.04
C GLU A 222 10.46 25.39 6.16
N LYS A 223 9.52 25.03 5.28
CA LYS A 223 8.82 25.97 4.39
C LYS A 223 7.46 26.43 4.95
N ASN A 224 7.13 26.06 6.19
CA ASN A 224 5.80 26.24 6.79
C ASN A 224 4.67 25.60 5.95
N LEU A 225 4.94 24.41 5.40
CA LEU A 225 4.00 23.61 4.62
C LEU A 225 3.76 22.24 5.29
N SER A 226 2.61 21.64 5.02
CA SER A 226 2.30 20.25 5.37
C SER A 226 2.19 19.38 4.12
N LEU A 227 2.47 18.08 4.27
CA LEU A 227 2.24 17.08 3.23
C LEU A 227 0.77 17.07 2.78
N GLN A 228 -0.16 17.39 3.69
CA GLN A 228 -1.60 17.44 3.42
C GLN A 228 -1.97 18.36 2.24
N PHE A 229 -1.23 19.45 2.03
CA PHE A 229 -1.50 20.40 0.95
C PHE A 229 -1.22 19.82 -0.45
N PHE A 230 -0.50 18.70 -0.52
CA PHE A 230 -0.10 18.05 -1.77
C PHE A 230 -0.89 16.77 -2.07
N PHE A 231 -1.93 16.46 -1.29
CA PHE A 231 -2.72 15.24 -1.48
C PHE A 231 -3.52 15.26 -2.78
N ALA A 232 -3.39 14.20 -3.58
CA ALA A 232 -4.09 14.05 -4.85
C ALA A 232 -5.54 13.54 -4.71
N SER A 233 -5.97 13.17 -3.50
CA SER A 233 -7.29 12.56 -3.23
C SER A 233 -8.47 13.39 -3.75
N SER A 234 -8.39 14.71 -3.69
CA SER A 234 -9.44 15.60 -4.23
C SER A 234 -9.55 15.53 -5.76
N ILE A 235 -8.41 15.38 -6.45
CA ILE A 235 -8.36 15.25 -7.91
C ILE A 235 -8.92 13.89 -8.32
N GLU A 236 -8.52 12.82 -7.63
CA GLU A 236 -9.05 11.47 -7.90
C GLU A 236 -10.54 11.38 -7.63
N LYS A 237 -11.03 11.99 -6.54
CA LYS A 237 -12.47 12.06 -6.26
C LYS A 237 -13.23 12.81 -7.35
N LYS A 238 -12.70 13.93 -7.84
CA LYS A 238 -13.30 14.66 -8.96
C LYS A 238 -13.35 13.82 -10.22
N ASN A 239 -12.26 13.14 -10.57
CA ASN A 239 -12.18 12.25 -11.72
C ASN A 239 -13.17 11.09 -11.60
N HIS A 240 -13.25 10.46 -10.41
CA HIS A 240 -14.21 9.39 -10.13
C HIS A 240 -15.65 9.86 -10.28
N ASN A 241 -16.01 11.01 -9.68
CA ASN A 241 -17.35 11.58 -9.82
C ASN A 241 -17.67 11.92 -11.28
N GLN A 242 -16.71 12.45 -12.03
CA GLN A 242 -16.90 12.76 -13.45
C GLN A 242 -17.17 11.50 -14.26
N VAL A 243 -16.37 10.44 -14.08
CA VAL A 243 -16.58 9.14 -14.73
C VAL A 243 -17.93 8.54 -14.30
N GLN A 244 -18.24 8.55 -13.00
CA GLN A 244 -19.49 8.00 -12.47
C GLN A 244 -20.72 8.74 -13.03
N LEU A 245 -20.69 10.07 -13.12
CA LEU A 245 -21.80 10.85 -13.67
C LEU A 245 -21.93 10.65 -15.19
N PHE A 246 -20.81 10.64 -15.92
CA PHE A 246 -20.82 10.54 -17.37
C PHE A 246 -21.19 9.13 -17.88
N PHE A 247 -20.66 8.09 -17.23
CA PHE A 247 -20.92 6.69 -17.59
C PHE A 247 -22.07 6.06 -16.79
N GLY A 248 -22.38 6.55 -15.59
CA GLY A 248 -23.54 6.09 -14.81
C GLY A 248 -24.86 6.69 -15.28
N GLY A 249 -24.84 7.83 -15.99
CA GLY A 249 -26.01 8.42 -16.64
C GLY A 249 -26.31 7.83 -18.03
N THR A 250 -25.34 7.14 -18.64
CA THR A 250 -25.56 6.38 -19.87
C THR A 250 -25.81 4.93 -19.49
N THR A 251 -27.07 4.60 -19.19
CA THR A 251 -27.52 3.22 -19.39
C THR A 251 -27.15 2.88 -20.82
N MET A 252 -26.16 2.01 -20.99
CA MET A 252 -25.95 1.27 -22.23
C MET A 252 -27.20 0.41 -22.39
N GLY A 253 -28.27 1.04 -22.88
CA GLY A 253 -29.50 0.41 -23.28
C GLY A 253 -29.15 -0.51 -24.44
N GLY A 254 -28.80 -1.74 -24.09
CA GLY A 254 -28.87 -2.84 -25.03
C GLY A 254 -30.31 -2.88 -25.52
N GLU A 255 -30.52 -2.35 -26.72
CA GLU A 255 -31.74 -2.48 -27.49
C GLU A 255 -32.02 -3.99 -27.62
N ILE A 256 -32.86 -4.52 -26.73
CA ILE A 256 -33.46 -5.83 -26.93
C ILE A 256 -34.45 -5.61 -28.07
N LYS A 257 -34.04 -5.97 -29.30
CA LYS A 257 -34.94 -6.13 -30.45
C LYS A 257 -36.04 -7.12 -30.06
N GLY A 258 -37.19 -6.60 -29.66
CA GLY A 258 -38.36 -7.37 -29.27
C GLY A 258 -39.62 -6.86 -29.97
N LYS A 259 -39.85 -7.40 -31.17
CA LYS A 259 -41.13 -7.63 -31.87
C LYS A 259 -42.14 -6.46 -31.99
N SER A 260 -42.36 -6.06 -33.24
CA SER A 260 -43.56 -5.37 -33.71
C SER A 260 -44.81 -6.19 -33.36
N VAL A 261 -45.80 -5.54 -32.75
CA VAL A 261 -47.18 -6.01 -32.71
C VAL A 261 -48.01 -4.96 -33.44
N VAL A 262 -48.74 -5.46 -34.43
CA VAL A 262 -49.55 -4.81 -35.48
C VAL A 262 -48.75 -4.21 -36.63
#